data_AF-A0A511T736-F1
#
_entry.id   AF-A0A511T736-F1
#
_cell.length_a   1.000
_cell.length_b   1.000
_cell.length_c   1.000
_cell.angle_alpha   90.00
_cell.angle_beta   90.00
_cell.angle_gamma   90.00
#
_symmetry.space_group_name_H-M   'P 1'
#
loop_
_entity.id
_entity.type
_entity.pdbx_description
1 polymer ?
#
loop_
_entity_poly.entity_id
_entity_poly.type
_entity_poly.pdbx_seq_one_letter_code
_entity_poly.pdbx_strand_id
1 'polypeptide(L)'
;MRLLAYSYVGSREIRQRSLGTPGTPVTSPSELRVWLSAQPEAFSEGATYVVDLLGRLRLAPRRSEHVACADGEEVLAAGELRFRLDGGQPAVAEVSNLSTGYCPDVTCWAAVARALASLGLHLPTGFTGAMDFRRCLACGEVTLVKERWFVCAFCDADLPSDWNVSLARAVDVG
;
A
#
# COMPACT_ATOMS: atom_id res chain seq x y z
N MET A 1 -15.65 9.80 -4.74
CA MET A 1 -14.50 9.64 -5.66
C MET A 1 -14.41 8.19 -6.09
N ARG A 2 -14.20 7.91 -7.37
CA ARG A 2 -14.10 6.54 -7.89
C ARG A 2 -12.64 6.09 -7.89
N LEU A 3 -12.35 5.00 -7.19
CA LEU A 3 -11.00 4.41 -7.04
C LEU A 3 -10.98 2.95 -7.49
N LEU A 4 -9.80 2.40 -7.72
CA LEU A 4 -9.61 0.97 -7.95
C LEU A 4 -9.44 0.24 -6.61
N ALA A 5 -10.12 -0.90 -6.47
CA ALA A 5 -9.86 -1.89 -5.44
C ALA A 5 -8.95 -2.99 -5.99
N TYR A 6 -7.98 -3.37 -5.18
CA TYR A 6 -6.97 -4.37 -5.48
C TYR A 6 -7.23 -5.61 -4.62
N SER A 7 -7.44 -6.74 -5.28
CA SER A 7 -7.55 -8.03 -4.60
C SER A 7 -6.15 -8.58 -4.27
N TYR A 8 -6.07 -9.41 -3.23
CA TYR A 8 -4.82 -10.11 -2.93
C TYR A 8 -4.51 -11.15 -4.01
N VAL A 9 -3.32 -11.06 -4.61
CA VAL A 9 -2.81 -11.93 -5.67
C VAL A 9 -1.61 -12.79 -5.24
N GLY A 10 -1.13 -12.60 -4.01
CA GLY A 10 -0.05 -13.38 -3.44
C GLY A 10 -0.42 -14.83 -3.12
N SER A 11 0.50 -15.57 -2.51
CA SER A 11 0.30 -17.00 -2.22
C SER A 11 -0.83 -17.23 -1.21
N ARG A 12 -1.59 -18.32 -1.42
CA ARG A 12 -2.70 -18.71 -0.52
C ARG A 12 -2.19 -19.09 0.86
N GLU A 13 -1.01 -19.68 0.94
CA GLU A 13 -0.39 -20.13 2.19
C GLU A 13 -0.01 -18.92 3.06
N ILE A 14 0.47 -17.84 2.47
CA ILE A 14 0.73 -16.57 3.19
C ILE A 14 -0.59 -16.00 3.70
N ARG A 15 -1.62 -15.94 2.84
CA ARG A 15 -2.95 -15.46 3.26
C ARG A 15 -3.51 -16.24 4.44
N GLN A 16 -3.43 -17.57 4.41
CA GLN A 16 -3.92 -18.42 5.49
C GLN A 16 -3.14 -18.23 6.79
N ARG A 17 -1.81 -18.10 6.72
CA ARG A 17 -0.95 -17.85 7.89
C ARG A 17 -1.15 -16.47 8.51
N SER A 18 -1.63 -15.52 7.71
CA SER A 18 -1.82 -14.11 8.08
C SER A 18 -3.16 -13.82 8.78
N LEU A 19 -4.05 -14.80 8.87
CA LEU A 19 -5.38 -14.61 9.46
C LEU A 19 -5.29 -14.31 10.96
N GLY A 20 -6.17 -13.41 11.44
CA GLY A 20 -6.36 -13.16 12.87
C GLY A 20 -5.44 -12.10 13.49
N THR A 21 -4.61 -11.41 12.69
CA THR A 21 -3.76 -10.30 13.15
C THR A 21 -3.96 -9.03 12.30
N PRO A 22 -5.19 -8.46 12.30
CA PRO A 22 -5.49 -7.29 11.49
C PRO A 22 -4.67 -6.07 11.90
N GLY A 23 -4.38 -5.22 10.91
CA GLY A 23 -3.78 -3.90 11.16
C GLY A 23 -4.72 -3.03 11.99
N THR A 24 -4.15 -2.16 12.81
CA THR A 24 -4.92 -1.21 13.62
C THR A 24 -5.54 -0.15 12.72
N PRO A 25 -6.88 0.00 12.68
CA PRO A 25 -7.50 1.13 11.98
C PRO A 25 -7.17 2.42 12.71
N VAL A 26 -6.78 3.44 11.94
CA VAL A 26 -6.49 4.78 12.44
C VAL A 26 -7.41 5.75 11.73
N THR A 27 -8.35 6.32 12.49
CA THR A 27 -9.43 7.17 11.97
C THR A 27 -9.34 8.61 12.47
N SER A 28 -8.42 8.89 13.38
CA SER A 28 -8.20 10.24 13.91
C SER A 28 -6.71 10.53 14.18
N PRO A 29 -6.30 11.81 14.21
CA PRO A 29 -4.94 12.19 14.59
C PRO A 29 -4.53 11.72 16.00
N SER A 30 -5.49 11.61 16.93
CA SER A 30 -5.24 11.08 18.27
C SER A 30 -4.92 9.58 18.27
N GLU A 31 -5.69 8.80 17.51
CA GLU A 31 -5.42 7.36 17.35
C GLU A 31 -4.08 7.12 16.69
N LEU A 32 -3.71 7.95 15.71
CA LEU A 32 -2.39 7.89 15.09
C LEU A 32 -1.27 8.10 16.14
N ARG A 33 -1.40 9.13 16.99
CA ARG A 33 -0.41 9.38 18.06
C ARG A 33 -0.32 8.23 19.06
N VAL A 34 -1.46 7.63 19.42
CA VAL A 34 -1.48 6.44 20.30
C VAL A 34 -0.75 5.28 19.63
N TRP A 35 -1.05 5.00 18.37
CA TRP A 35 -0.40 3.93 17.63
C TRP A 35 1.11 4.16 17.50
N LEU A 36 1.54 5.36 17.12
CA LEU A 36 2.97 5.72 17.02
C LEU A 36 3.71 5.67 18.36
N SER A 37 3.02 5.96 19.46
CA SER A 37 3.60 5.84 20.81
C SER A 37 3.79 4.37 21.21
N ALA A 38 2.87 3.50 20.77
CA ALA A 38 2.96 2.05 20.98
C ALA A 38 3.93 1.35 20.01
N GLN A 39 4.24 1.98 18.87
CA GLN A 39 5.08 1.45 17.78
C GLN A 39 6.16 2.49 17.37
N PRO A 40 7.11 2.83 18.27
CA PRO A 40 8.14 3.82 17.99
C PRO A 40 9.06 3.44 16.81
N GLU A 41 9.14 2.17 16.44
CA GLU A 41 9.85 1.66 15.27
C GLU A 41 9.28 2.21 13.95
N ALA A 42 8.06 2.73 13.95
CA ALA A 42 7.48 3.39 12.78
C ALA A 42 8.25 4.63 12.32
N PHE A 43 9.07 5.22 13.19
CA PHE A 43 9.95 6.33 12.87
C PHE A 43 11.30 5.87 12.27
N SER A 44 11.88 4.79 12.80
CA SER A 44 13.21 4.30 12.42
C SER A 44 13.19 3.22 11.33
N GLU A 45 12.19 2.35 11.34
CA GLU A 45 12.03 1.25 10.40
C GLU A 45 10.90 1.53 9.41
N GLY A 46 9.79 2.08 9.88
CA GLY A 46 8.56 2.32 9.12
C GLY A 46 7.41 1.41 9.56
N ALA A 47 6.35 1.39 8.77
CA ALA A 47 5.10 0.69 9.05
C ALA A 47 4.53 0.11 7.76
N THR A 48 3.97 -1.10 7.87
CA THR A 48 3.12 -1.68 6.85
C THR A 48 1.76 -0.99 6.89
N TYR A 49 1.24 -0.56 5.75
CA TYR A 49 -0.08 0.07 5.70
C TYR A 49 -0.97 -0.53 4.61
N VAL A 50 -2.28 -0.40 4.84
CA VAL A 50 -3.29 -0.51 3.79
C VAL A 50 -4.31 0.62 3.92
N VAL A 51 -4.94 0.98 2.81
CA VAL A 51 -6.16 1.80 2.80
C VAL A 51 -7.32 0.87 2.50
N ASP A 52 -8.25 0.73 3.44
CA ASP A 52 -9.41 -0.15 3.27
C ASP A 52 -10.43 0.41 2.27
N LEU A 53 -11.46 -0.37 1.92
CA LEU A 53 -12.50 0.03 0.97
C LEU A 53 -13.34 1.24 1.42
N LEU A 54 -13.29 1.61 2.71
CA LEU A 54 -13.92 2.82 3.23
C LEU A 54 -12.99 4.04 3.18
N GLY A 55 -11.77 3.89 2.64
CA GLY A 55 -10.78 4.96 2.57
C GLY A 55 -10.04 5.20 3.89
N ARG A 56 -10.11 4.28 4.85
CA ARG A 56 -9.46 4.42 6.16
C ARG A 56 -8.06 3.80 6.14
N LEU A 57 -7.13 4.43 6.84
CA LEU A 57 -5.78 3.90 7.02
C LEU A 57 -5.80 2.79 8.06
N ARG A 58 -5.17 1.67 7.75
CA ARG A 58 -4.80 0.63 8.73
C ARG A 58 -3.28 0.52 8.78
N LEU A 59 -2.74 0.40 9.98
CA LEU A 59 -1.30 0.32 10.23
C LEU A 59 -0.94 -0.96 10.95
N ALA A 60 0.21 -1.51 10.59
CA ALA A 60 0.85 -2.61 11.28
C ALA A 60 2.36 -2.34 11.39
N PRO A 61 3.07 -2.97 12.35
CA PRO A 61 4.53 -2.90 12.40
C PRO A 61 5.14 -3.32 11.06
N ARG A 62 6.29 -2.74 10.69
CA ARG A 62 6.96 -3.10 9.42
C ARG A 62 7.20 -4.61 9.33
N ARG A 63 7.19 -5.12 8.09
CA ARG A 63 7.35 -6.55 7.76
C ARG A 63 6.15 -7.40 8.17
N SER A 64 5.04 -6.77 8.57
CA SER A 64 3.76 -7.46 8.61
C SER A 64 3.30 -7.74 7.17
N GLU A 65 2.57 -8.82 6.98
CA GLU A 65 1.94 -9.12 5.69
C GLU A 65 0.83 -8.11 5.42
N HIS A 66 0.80 -7.48 4.23
CA HIS A 66 -0.29 -6.54 3.89
C HIS A 66 -1.66 -7.20 3.95
N VAL A 67 -1.73 -8.50 3.65
CA VAL A 67 -2.98 -9.27 3.71
C VAL A 67 -3.44 -9.51 5.16
N ALA A 68 -2.51 -9.62 6.11
CA ALA A 68 -2.84 -9.57 7.54
C ALA A 68 -3.38 -8.17 7.88
N CYS A 69 -2.64 -7.12 7.49
CA CYS A 69 -3.01 -5.72 7.76
C CYS A 69 -4.42 -5.37 7.27
N ALA A 70 -4.79 -5.88 6.09
CA ALA A 70 -6.10 -5.74 5.46
C ALA A 70 -7.19 -6.69 6.00
N ASP A 71 -6.87 -7.55 6.97
CA ASP A 71 -7.80 -8.59 7.46
C ASP A 71 -8.28 -9.54 6.33
N GLY A 72 -7.44 -9.76 5.32
CA GLY A 72 -7.75 -10.60 4.17
C GLY A 72 -8.65 -9.95 3.11
N GLU A 73 -9.04 -8.69 3.29
CA GLU A 73 -9.95 -7.95 2.39
C GLU A 73 -9.23 -7.32 1.19
N GLU A 74 -10.01 -6.82 0.23
CA GLU A 74 -9.48 -5.95 -0.82
C GLU A 74 -9.11 -4.58 -0.27
N VAL A 75 -8.18 -3.91 -0.96
CA VAL A 75 -7.63 -2.61 -0.52
C VAL A 75 -7.70 -1.58 -1.64
N LEU A 76 -7.75 -0.30 -1.27
CA LEU A 76 -7.59 0.82 -2.21
C LEU A 76 -6.11 1.20 -2.40
N ALA A 77 -5.26 0.84 -1.45
CA ALA A 77 -3.81 0.96 -1.52
C ALA A 77 -3.16 0.02 -0.50
N ALA A 78 -1.94 -0.42 -0.77
CA ALA A 78 -1.11 -1.17 0.16
C ALA A 78 0.36 -0.82 -0.07
N GLY A 79 1.15 -0.80 0.99
CA GLY A 79 2.58 -0.57 0.89
C GLY A 79 3.22 -0.24 2.23
N GLU A 80 4.25 0.61 2.18
CA GLU A 80 5.05 0.98 3.35
C GLU A 80 5.03 2.48 3.59
N LEU A 81 4.92 2.88 4.85
CA LEU A 81 5.02 4.26 5.34
C LEU A 81 6.21 4.39 6.28
N ARG A 82 6.86 5.55 6.29
CA ARG A 82 7.80 5.94 7.36
C ARG A 82 7.36 7.26 7.93
N PHE A 83 7.38 7.36 9.26
CA PHE A 83 7.04 8.60 9.95
C PHE A 83 8.30 9.34 10.38
N ARG A 84 8.16 10.64 10.59
CA ARG A 84 9.13 11.50 11.26
C ARG A 84 8.40 12.43 12.23
N LEU A 85 9.16 13.05 13.12
CA LEU A 85 8.64 14.16 13.91
C LEU A 85 8.99 15.48 13.20
N ASP A 86 8.00 16.35 13.08
CA ASP A 86 8.14 17.72 12.59
C ASP A 86 7.53 18.66 13.62
N GLY A 87 8.38 19.47 14.28
CA GLY A 87 7.94 20.31 15.40
C GLY A 87 7.27 19.53 16.55
N GLY A 88 7.63 18.26 16.74
CA GLY A 88 7.01 17.37 17.75
C GLY A 88 5.67 16.75 17.33
N GLN A 89 5.19 17.01 16.11
CA GLN A 89 4.02 16.36 15.54
C GLN A 89 4.43 15.27 14.55
N PRO A 90 3.68 14.17 14.43
CA PRO A 90 3.92 13.18 13.38
C PRO A 90 3.76 13.77 11.98
N ALA A 91 4.68 13.44 11.09
CA ALA A 91 4.61 13.71 9.66
C ALA A 91 5.03 12.47 8.87
N VAL A 92 4.58 12.35 7.62
CA VAL A 92 5.06 11.28 6.73
C VAL A 92 6.43 11.68 6.19
N ALA A 93 7.41 10.80 6.37
CA ALA A 93 8.75 10.93 5.82
C ALA A 93 8.84 10.28 4.45
N GLU A 94 8.32 9.05 4.32
CA GLU A 94 8.37 8.26 3.09
C GLU A 94 7.06 7.49 2.92
N VAL A 95 6.68 7.25 1.66
CA VAL A 95 5.57 6.37 1.32
C VAL A 95 5.88 5.62 0.02
N SER A 96 5.48 4.35 -0.04
CA SER A 96 5.56 3.52 -1.24
C SER A 96 4.29 2.70 -1.42
N ASN A 97 3.98 2.30 -2.64
CA ASN A 97 2.92 1.32 -2.94
C ASN A 97 3.50 -0.10 -3.06
N LEU A 98 4.63 -0.36 -2.39
CA LEU A 98 5.34 -1.64 -2.44
C LEU A 98 4.59 -2.72 -1.65
N SER A 99 3.69 -3.41 -2.33
CA SER A 99 3.06 -4.63 -1.82
C SER A 99 3.11 -5.69 -2.91
N THR A 100 3.88 -6.75 -2.69
CA THR A 100 3.94 -7.90 -3.61
C THR A 100 2.71 -8.81 -3.51
N GLY A 101 1.90 -8.65 -2.45
CA GLY A 101 0.66 -9.37 -2.25
C GLY A 101 -0.54 -8.74 -2.94
N TYR A 102 -0.58 -7.41 -3.08
CA TYR A 102 -1.69 -6.69 -3.73
C TYR A 102 -1.32 -6.01 -5.05
N CYS A 103 -0.03 -5.68 -5.23
CA CYS A 103 0.51 -5.05 -6.43
C CYS A 103 -0.31 -3.84 -6.93
N PRO A 104 -0.65 -2.85 -6.08
CA PRO A 104 -1.53 -1.76 -6.47
C PRO A 104 -0.90 -0.88 -7.56
N ASP A 105 -1.72 -0.39 -8.49
CA ASP A 105 -1.31 0.59 -9.50
C ASP A 105 -1.01 1.95 -8.86
N VAL A 106 -0.21 2.78 -9.53
CA VAL A 106 0.14 4.14 -9.07
C VAL A 106 -1.09 5.04 -8.90
N THR A 107 -2.22 4.75 -9.54
CA THR A 107 -3.48 5.45 -9.27
C THR A 107 -3.97 5.31 -7.82
N CYS A 108 -3.42 4.37 -7.04
CA CYS A 108 -3.72 4.24 -5.60
C CYS A 108 -3.31 5.46 -4.78
N TRP A 109 -2.43 6.34 -5.29
CA TRP A 109 -1.99 7.54 -4.57
C TRP A 109 -3.13 8.46 -4.15
N ALA A 110 -4.22 8.51 -4.92
CA ALA A 110 -5.40 9.28 -4.54
C ALA A 110 -6.06 8.75 -3.25
N ALA A 111 -6.06 7.42 -3.05
CA ALA A 111 -6.55 6.80 -1.82
C ALA A 111 -5.64 7.12 -0.63
N VAL A 112 -4.32 7.01 -0.82
CA VAL A 112 -3.31 7.31 0.20
C VAL A 112 -3.38 8.78 0.63
N ALA A 113 -3.42 9.71 -0.33
CA ALA A 113 -3.51 11.14 -0.06
C ALA A 113 -4.71 11.47 0.82
N ARG A 114 -5.89 10.91 0.51
CA ARG A 114 -7.11 11.12 1.29
C ARG A 114 -7.05 10.51 2.68
N ALA A 115 -6.57 9.27 2.78
CA ALA A 115 -6.43 8.58 4.06
C ALA A 115 -5.46 9.30 4.99
N LEU A 116 -4.40 9.91 4.46
CA LEU A 116 -3.48 10.75 5.23
C LEU A 116 -4.10 12.12 5.59
N ALA A 117 -4.80 12.74 4.64
CA ALA A 117 -5.43 14.05 4.86
C ALA A 117 -6.49 14.00 5.97
N SER A 118 -7.26 12.91 6.09
CA SER A 118 -8.21 12.73 7.20
C SER A 118 -7.53 12.64 8.58
N LEU A 119 -6.24 12.32 8.62
CA LEU A 119 -5.40 12.31 9.81
C LEU A 119 -4.62 13.62 10.01
N GLY A 120 -4.88 14.64 9.18
CA GLY A 120 -4.14 15.91 9.20
C GLY A 120 -2.70 15.79 8.67
N LEU A 121 -2.39 14.71 7.95
CA LEU A 121 -1.08 14.47 7.37
C LEU A 121 -1.09 14.83 5.88
N HIS A 122 0.08 15.19 5.37
CA HIS A 122 0.31 15.43 3.94
C HIS A 122 1.26 14.37 3.39
N LEU A 123 1.14 14.10 2.09
CA LEU A 123 2.15 13.33 1.38
C LEU A 123 3.50 14.09 1.40
N PRO A 124 4.62 13.36 1.53
CA PRO A 124 5.93 14.00 1.46
C PRO A 124 6.16 14.61 0.06
N THR A 125 6.89 15.72 0.02
CA THR A 125 7.41 16.30 -1.22
C THR A 125 8.72 15.63 -1.59
N GLY A 126 8.78 14.96 -2.75
CA GLY A 126 9.95 14.18 -3.18
C GLY A 126 9.94 12.71 -2.76
N PHE A 127 10.90 11.94 -3.29
CA PHE A 127 10.99 10.47 -3.36
C PHE A 127 9.96 9.66 -2.57
N THR A 128 8.74 9.62 -3.12
CA THR A 128 7.79 8.54 -2.93
C THR A 128 8.21 7.36 -3.80
N GLY A 129 8.33 6.18 -3.21
CA GLY A 129 8.69 4.96 -3.93
C GLY A 129 7.50 4.43 -4.73
N ALA A 130 7.34 4.91 -5.96
CA ALA A 130 6.33 4.40 -6.88
C ALA A 130 6.82 3.12 -7.57
N MET A 131 6.01 2.08 -7.46
CA MET A 131 6.24 0.74 -7.97
C MET A 131 5.20 0.45 -9.06
N ASP A 132 5.66 0.30 -10.29
CA ASP A 132 4.81 -0.09 -11.41
C ASP A 132 4.81 -1.61 -11.55
N PHE A 133 3.81 -2.28 -10.99
CA PHE A 133 3.64 -3.72 -11.14
C PHE A 133 2.94 -4.06 -12.45
N ARG A 134 3.45 -5.07 -13.18
CA ARG A 134 2.82 -5.62 -14.38
C ARG A 134 2.87 -7.14 -14.36
N ARG A 135 1.82 -7.77 -14.89
CA ARG A 135 1.80 -9.19 -15.19
C ARG A 135 2.23 -9.40 -16.64
N CYS A 136 3.28 -10.19 -16.86
CA CYS A 136 3.70 -10.55 -18.21
C CYS A 136 2.66 -11.49 -18.86
N LEU A 137 2.23 -11.16 -20.08
CA LEU A 137 1.27 -11.99 -20.82
C LEU A 137 1.93 -13.25 -21.44
N ALA A 138 3.26 -13.29 -21.54
CA ALA A 138 3.99 -14.42 -22.09
C ALA A 138 4.31 -15.49 -21.04
N CYS A 139 4.83 -15.11 -19.87
CA CYS A 139 5.23 -16.07 -18.82
C CYS A 139 4.31 -16.06 -17.58
N GLY A 140 3.39 -15.11 -17.46
CA GLY A 140 2.45 -15.02 -16.33
C GLY A 140 3.02 -14.40 -15.05
N GLU A 141 4.33 -14.16 -14.98
CA GLU A 141 5.00 -13.56 -13.82
C GLU A 141 4.57 -12.12 -13.57
N VAL A 142 4.52 -11.73 -12.30
CA VAL A 142 4.35 -10.34 -11.89
C VAL A 142 5.73 -9.73 -11.63
N THR A 143 6.01 -8.61 -12.26
CA THR A 143 7.31 -7.94 -12.19
C THR A 143 7.16 -6.44 -12.02
N LEU A 144 8.25 -5.80 -11.58
CA LEU A 144 8.36 -4.35 -11.46
C LEU A 144 8.94 -3.77 -12.75
N VAL A 145 8.22 -2.80 -13.32
CA VAL A 145 8.74 -1.93 -14.38
C VAL A 145 9.73 -0.97 -13.74
N LYS A 146 10.95 -0.91 -14.29
CA LYS A 146 12.01 0.00 -13.85
C LYS A 146 12.19 1.10 -14.88
N GLU A 147 12.30 2.35 -14.43
CA GLU A 147 12.62 3.49 -15.30
C GLU A 147 11.67 3.64 -16.51
N ARG A 148 10.40 3.22 -16.35
CA ARG A 148 9.38 3.17 -17.41
C ARG A 148 9.74 2.27 -18.60
N TRP A 149 10.63 1.30 -18.40
CA TRP A 149 11.00 0.29 -19.38
C TRP A 149 10.09 -0.95 -19.24
N PHE A 150 9.08 -1.04 -20.09
CA PHE A 150 8.03 -2.06 -20.04
C PHE A 150 8.48 -3.40 -20.67
N VAL A 151 9.48 -4.02 -20.06
CA VAL A 151 10.00 -5.33 -20.46
C VAL A 151 10.05 -6.28 -19.26
N CYS A 152 9.64 -7.52 -19.47
CA CYS A 152 9.59 -8.53 -18.43
C CYS A 152 10.98 -8.94 -17.98
N ALA A 153 11.31 -8.73 -16.70
CA ALA A 153 12.61 -9.12 -16.13
C ALA A 153 12.88 -10.64 -16.11
N PHE A 154 11.90 -11.47 -16.46
CA PHE A 154 12.01 -12.94 -16.43
C PHE A 154 12.15 -13.59 -17.81
N CYS A 155 11.61 -12.97 -18.87
CA CYS A 155 11.59 -13.57 -20.20
C CYS A 155 11.78 -12.56 -21.35
N ASP A 156 12.09 -11.30 -21.04
CA ASP A 156 12.34 -10.22 -21.99
C ASP A 156 11.19 -9.85 -22.94
N ALA A 157 9.99 -10.40 -22.73
CA ALA A 157 8.80 -10.03 -23.48
C ALA A 157 8.28 -8.63 -23.08
N ASP A 158 7.64 -7.94 -24.03
CA ASP A 158 6.97 -6.66 -23.77
C ASP A 158 5.89 -6.79 -22.70
N LEU A 159 5.83 -5.81 -21.80
CA LEU A 159 4.81 -5.70 -20.76
C LEU A 159 3.71 -4.73 -21.19
N PRO A 160 2.45 -4.96 -20.76
CA PRO A 160 1.38 -3.99 -20.97
C PRO A 160 1.68 -2.62 -20.35
N SER A 161 1.32 -1.55 -21.06
CA SER A 161 1.42 -0.17 -20.54
C SER A 161 0.51 0.03 -19.34
N ASP A 162 -0.69 -0.53 -19.41
CA ASP A 162 -1.71 -0.43 -18.38
C ASP A 162 -1.55 -1.52 -17.34
N TRP A 163 -1.97 -1.23 -16.11
CA TRP A 163 -1.94 -2.19 -15.02
C TRP A 163 -2.88 -3.38 -15.29
N ASN A 164 -2.38 -4.60 -15.09
CA ASN A 164 -3.07 -5.84 -15.47
C ASN A 164 -2.88 -7.00 -14.46
N VAL A 165 -2.53 -6.71 -13.21
CA VAL A 165 -2.15 -7.76 -12.24
C VAL A 165 -3.36 -8.58 -11.76
N SER A 166 -4.50 -7.93 -11.56
CA SER A 166 -5.80 -8.56 -11.30
C SER A 166 -6.93 -7.83 -12.04
N LEU A 167 -8.17 -8.29 -11.88
CA LEU A 167 -9.33 -7.57 -12.40
C LEU A 167 -9.46 -6.21 -11.71
N ALA A 168 -9.60 -5.15 -12.50
CA ALA A 168 -9.86 -3.81 -11.98
C ALA A 168 -11.31 -3.71 -11.51
N ARG A 169 -11.53 -3.50 -10.20
CA ARG A 169 -12.85 -3.22 -9.64
C ARG A 169 -12.91 -1.77 -9.17
N ALA A 170 -13.79 -0.98 -9.76
CA ALA A 170 -13.98 0.39 -9.32
C ALA A 170 -14.91 0.47 -8.10
N VAL A 171 -14.58 1.33 -7.14
CA VAL A 171 -15.34 1.54 -5.89
C VAL A 171 -15.54 3.02 -5.67
N ASP A 172 -16.76 3.41 -5.28
CA ASP A 172 -17.06 4.77 -4.88
C ASP A 172 -16.76 4.95 -3.39
N VAL A 173 -15.88 5.92 -3.10
CA VAL A 173 -15.50 6.29 -1.75
C VAL A 173 -16.01 7.70 -1.49
N GLY A 174 -16.84 7.84 -0.45
CA GLY A 174 -17.34 9.12 0.06
C GLY A 174 -16.20 10.02 0.55
#